data_AF-A0A2G1VH47-F1
#
_entry.id   AF-A0A2G1VH47-F1
#
_cell.length_a   1.000
_cell.length_b   1.000
_cell.length_c   1.000
_cell.angle_alpha   90.00
_cell.angle_beta   90.00
_cell.angle_gamma   90.00
#
_symmetry.space_group_name_H-M   'P 1'
#
loop_
_entity.id
_entity.type
_entity.pdbx_description
1 polymer ?
#
loop_
_entity_poly.entity_id
_entity_poly.type
_entity_poly.pdbx_seq_one_letter_code
_entity_poly.pdbx_strand_id
1 'polypeptide(L)'
;MKSNQLNSSNVDSHLVVLMQGAKEGRPDAMAELRYQLSKYKHPKAMLKHLAKQIKRTEERREEKRASQAVARERYQTNKFAPSNTVFRKSRAKKGAGKTDAFAYRVVLCGGFEMNRRRH
;
A
#
# COMPACT_ATOMS: atom_id res chain seq x y z
N MET A 1 18.36 43.38 -10.51
CA MET A 1 17.63 42.13 -10.84
C MET A 1 17.85 41.14 -9.71
N LYS A 2 16.83 40.81 -8.91
CA LYS A 2 16.95 39.89 -7.78
C LYS A 2 16.98 38.46 -8.32
N SER A 3 18.13 37.80 -8.20
CA SER A 3 18.25 36.36 -8.43
C SER A 3 17.41 35.64 -7.37
N ASN A 4 16.31 35.02 -7.78
CA ASN A 4 15.57 34.06 -6.94
C ASN A 4 16.51 32.89 -6.64
N GLN A 5 17.31 33.02 -5.58
CA GLN A 5 18.04 31.91 -4.98
C GLN A 5 16.98 30.91 -4.53
N LEU A 6 16.98 29.76 -5.21
CA LEU A 6 16.14 28.61 -4.88
C LEU A 6 16.51 28.13 -3.48
N ASN A 7 15.86 28.71 -2.47
CA ASN A 7 15.81 28.14 -1.13
C ASN A 7 15.14 26.77 -1.28
N SER A 8 15.97 25.74 -1.22
CA SER A 8 15.65 24.33 -1.44
C SER A 8 14.54 23.77 -0.53
N SER A 9 14.06 24.55 0.44
CA SER A 9 13.05 24.16 1.42
C SER A 9 11.60 24.37 0.98
N ASN A 10 11.31 25.28 0.04
CA ASN A 10 9.96 25.55 -0.43
C ASN A 10 9.91 25.57 -1.96
N VAL A 11 9.63 24.42 -2.55
CA VAL A 11 9.09 24.39 -3.91
C VAL A 11 7.69 24.97 -3.85
N ASP A 12 7.40 25.92 -4.72
CA ASP A 12 6.07 26.53 -4.80
C ASP A 12 5.00 25.44 -4.91
N SER A 13 4.10 25.38 -3.94
CA SER A 13 2.96 24.45 -3.89
C SER A 13 2.16 24.48 -5.19
N HIS A 14 2.09 25.65 -5.82
CA HIS A 14 1.49 25.87 -7.12
C HIS A 14 2.15 25.05 -8.25
N LEU A 15 3.48 24.99 -8.31
CA LEU A 15 4.19 24.19 -9.32
C LEU A 15 3.95 22.69 -9.16
N VAL A 16 3.77 22.22 -7.92
CA VAL A 16 3.42 20.83 -7.65
C VAL A 16 2.02 20.51 -8.19
N VAL A 17 1.04 21.40 -7.98
CA VAL A 17 -0.32 21.26 -8.53
C VAL A 17 -0.32 21.24 -10.06
N LEU A 18 0.41 22.17 -10.68
CA LEU A 18 0.55 22.21 -12.14
C LEU A 18 1.20 20.95 -12.70
N MET A 19 2.26 20.45 -12.06
CA MET A 19 2.93 19.22 -12.46
C MET A 19 2.02 17.99 -12.29
N GLN A 20 1.17 17.97 -11.27
CA GLN A 20 0.17 16.92 -11.10
C GLN A 20 -0.90 16.98 -12.19
N GLY A 21 -1.42 18.18 -12.50
CA GLY A 21 -2.35 18.38 -13.62
C GLY A 21 -1.74 18.01 -14.97
N ALA A 22 -0.45 18.27 -15.18
CA ALA A 22 0.29 17.85 -16.35
C ALA A 22 0.42 16.32 -16.44
N LYS A 23 0.65 15.63 -15.31
CA LYS A 23 0.66 14.15 -15.24
C LYS A 23 -0.71 13.55 -15.56
N GLU A 24 -1.79 14.24 -15.21
CA GLU A 24 -3.17 13.88 -15.55
C GLU A 24 -3.55 14.20 -17.02
N GLY A 25 -2.65 14.82 -17.79
CA GLY A 25 -2.89 15.15 -19.20
C GLY A 25 -3.69 16.44 -19.43
N ARG A 26 -3.81 17.32 -18.42
CA ARG A 26 -4.50 18.61 -18.58
C ARG A 26 -3.63 19.58 -19.41
N PRO A 27 -4.06 20.01 -20.60
CA PRO A 27 -3.25 20.83 -21.50
C PRO A 27 -2.92 22.20 -20.89
N ASP A 28 -3.88 22.82 -20.19
CA ASP A 28 -3.70 24.13 -19.56
C ASP A 28 -2.62 24.08 -18.48
N ALA A 29 -2.62 23.01 -17.68
CA ALA A 29 -1.60 22.81 -16.65
C ALA A 29 -0.21 22.58 -17.26
N MET A 30 -0.11 21.89 -18.40
CA MET A 30 1.15 21.73 -19.11
C MET A 30 1.68 23.04 -19.67
N ALA A 31 0.81 23.86 -20.26
CA ALA A 31 1.18 25.16 -20.81
C ALA A 31 1.67 26.11 -19.71
N GLU A 32 0.91 26.21 -18.61
CA GLU A 32 1.27 27.04 -17.47
C GLU A 32 2.54 26.54 -16.77
N LEU A 33 2.71 25.23 -16.62
CA LEU A 33 3.94 24.64 -16.08
C LEU A 33 5.16 25.01 -16.93
N ARG A 34 5.07 24.90 -18.27
CA ARG A 34 6.15 25.28 -19.18
C ARG A 34 6.48 26.76 -19.06
N TYR A 35 5.46 27.62 -19.02
CA TYR A 35 5.63 29.05 -18.84
C TYR A 35 6.35 29.38 -17.53
N GLN A 36 5.91 28.81 -16.41
CA GLN A 36 6.55 29.05 -15.12
C GLN A 36 7.99 28.52 -15.08
N LEU A 37 8.24 27.32 -15.64
CA LEU A 37 9.59 26.73 -15.70
C LEU A 37 10.57 27.57 -16.52
N SER A 38 10.10 28.28 -17.56
CA SER A 38 10.95 29.16 -18.38
C SER A 38 11.57 30.31 -17.61
N LYS A 39 10.97 30.71 -16.48
CA LYS A 39 11.48 31.78 -15.59
C LYS A 39 12.64 31.31 -14.72
N TYR A 40 12.86 30.00 -14.61
CA TYR A 40 13.91 29.43 -13.78
C TYR A 40 15.20 29.27 -14.59
N LYS A 41 16.34 29.53 -13.92
CA LYS A 41 17.68 29.34 -14.50
C LYS A 41 17.95 27.88 -14.94
N HIS A 42 17.33 26.91 -14.26
CA HIS A 42 17.56 25.48 -14.48
C HIS A 42 16.24 24.68 -14.53
N PRO A 43 15.46 24.78 -15.63
CA PRO A 43 14.13 24.18 -15.72
C PRO A 43 14.14 22.65 -15.63
N LYS A 44 15.15 22.00 -16.23
CA LYS A 44 15.30 20.53 -16.18
C LYS A 44 15.56 20.02 -14.76
N ALA A 45 16.34 20.76 -13.98
CA ALA A 45 16.61 20.41 -12.58
C ALA A 45 15.35 20.59 -11.73
N MET A 46 14.60 21.67 -11.96
CA MET A 46 13.33 21.94 -11.28
C MET A 46 12.29 20.85 -11.59
N LEU A 47 12.17 20.41 -12.84
CA LEU A 47 11.31 19.28 -13.22
C LEU A 47 11.67 17.99 -12.50
N LYS A 48 12.96 17.64 -12.45
CA LYS A 48 13.42 16.45 -11.70
C LYS A 48 13.10 16.56 -10.21
N HIS A 49 13.22 17.76 -9.64
CA HIS A 49 12.90 18.01 -8.25
C HIS A 49 11.38 17.87 -7.97
N LEU A 50 10.53 18.47 -8.82
CA LEU A 50 9.07 18.35 -8.75
C LEU A 50 8.61 16.89 -8.86
N ALA A 51 9.16 16.14 -9.81
CA ALA A 51 8.83 14.72 -9.98
C ALA A 51 9.18 13.90 -8.73
N LYS A 52 10.34 14.15 -8.10
CA LYS A 52 10.71 13.49 -6.84
C LYS A 52 9.77 13.85 -5.70
N GLN A 53 9.32 15.11 -5.61
CA GLN A 53 8.37 15.52 -4.58
C GLN A 53 7.00 14.86 -4.77
N ILE A 54 6.47 14.80 -5.99
CA ILE A 54 5.20 14.11 -6.28
C ILE A 54 5.30 12.64 -5.92
N LYS A 55 6.39 11.97 -6.28
CA LYS A 55 6.58 10.56 -5.91
C LYS A 55 6.52 10.36 -4.39
N ARG A 56 7.21 11.21 -3.62
CA ARG A 56 7.18 11.17 -2.15
C ARG A 56 5.79 11.44 -1.57
N THR A 57 5.00 12.32 -2.18
CA THR A 57 3.64 12.60 -1.68
C THR A 57 2.67 11.47 -2.03
N GLU A 58 2.85 10.81 -3.17
CA GLU A 58 2.12 9.60 -3.56
C GLU A 58 2.42 8.44 -2.62
N GLU A 59 3.70 8.15 -2.37
CA GLU A 59 4.15 7.11 -1.43
C GLU A 59 3.53 7.33 -0.03
N ARG A 60 3.59 8.54 0.51
CA ARG A 60 2.97 8.88 1.80
C ARG A 60 1.45 8.71 1.81
N ARG A 61 0.77 8.96 0.68
CA ARG A 61 -0.68 8.76 0.57
C ARG A 61 -1.02 7.28 0.55
N GLU A 62 -0.22 6.47 -0.14
CA GLU A 62 -0.38 5.01 -0.19
C GLU A 62 -0.15 4.37 1.19
N GLU A 63 0.90 4.75 1.90
CA GLU A 63 1.16 4.31 3.28
C GLU A 63 -0.01 4.62 4.22
N LYS A 64 -0.58 5.83 4.10
CA LYS A 64 -1.78 6.22 4.87
C LYS A 64 -3.01 5.37 4.50
N ARG A 65 -3.20 5.05 3.22
CA ARG A 65 -4.30 4.17 2.79
C ARG A 65 -4.10 2.73 3.30
N ALA A 66 -2.88 2.21 3.22
CA ALA A 66 -2.53 0.88 3.69
C ALA A 66 -2.75 0.75 5.21
N SER A 67 -2.28 1.72 5.99
CA SER A 67 -2.49 1.73 7.45
C SER A 67 -3.97 1.84 7.84
N GLN A 68 -4.77 2.63 7.10
CA GLN A 68 -6.21 2.69 7.31
C GLN A 68 -6.92 1.37 6.94
N ALA A 69 -6.49 0.69 5.89
CA ALA A 69 -7.02 -0.62 5.52
C ALA A 69 -6.76 -1.66 6.62
N VAL A 70 -5.52 -1.73 7.13
CA VAL A 70 -5.16 -2.59 8.27
C VAL A 70 -5.98 -2.26 9.51
N ALA A 71 -6.19 -0.97 9.82
CA ALA A 71 -7.01 -0.56 10.95
C ALA A 71 -8.47 -1.02 10.78
N ARG A 72 -9.03 -0.95 9.57
CA ARG A 72 -10.39 -1.45 9.27
C ARG A 72 -10.49 -2.96 9.38
N GLU A 73 -9.49 -3.71 8.90
CA GLU A 73 -9.43 -5.17 9.06
C GLU A 73 -9.34 -5.59 10.53
N ARG A 74 -8.51 -4.91 11.33
CA ARG A 74 -8.45 -5.12 12.79
C ARG A 74 -9.79 -4.85 13.47
N TYR A 75 -10.47 -3.78 13.06
CA TYR A 75 -11.81 -3.47 13.58
C TYR A 75 -12.85 -4.53 13.20
N GLN A 76 -12.78 -5.09 11.98
CA GLN A 76 -13.68 -6.16 11.54
C GLN A 76 -13.40 -7.50 12.24
N THR A 77 -12.14 -7.88 12.42
CA THR A 77 -11.74 -9.12 13.10
C THR A 77 -12.05 -9.09 14.60
N ASN A 78 -11.95 -7.93 15.25
CA ASN A 78 -12.35 -7.76 16.66
C ASN A 78 -13.85 -7.89 16.93
N LYS A 79 -14.71 -7.93 15.88
CA LYS A 79 -16.14 -8.22 16.04
C LYS A 79 -16.41 -9.70 16.37
N PHE A 80 -15.44 -10.58 16.12
CA PHE A 80 -15.46 -11.95 16.62
C PHE A 80 -14.62 -12.00 17.89
N ALA A 81 -15.28 -12.05 19.04
CA ALA A 81 -14.56 -12.13 20.30
C ALA A 81 -13.73 -13.43 20.35
N PRO A 82 -12.45 -13.39 20.77
CA PRO A 82 -11.67 -14.59 21.08
C PRO A 82 -12.26 -15.40 22.26
N SER A 83 -13.37 -14.93 22.85
CA SER A 83 -14.15 -15.60 23.89
C SER A 83 -15.25 -16.53 23.35
N ASN A 84 -15.41 -16.67 22.02
CA ASN A 84 -16.31 -17.67 21.49
C ASN A 84 -15.76 -19.07 21.87
N THR A 85 -16.53 -19.83 22.64
CA THR A 85 -16.07 -21.06 23.32
C THR A 85 -15.57 -22.15 22.36
N VAL A 86 -15.91 -22.03 21.07
CA VAL A 86 -15.47 -22.90 19.98
C VAL A 86 -13.99 -22.71 19.62
N PHE A 87 -13.40 -21.53 19.86
CA PHE A 87 -11.98 -21.24 19.57
C PHE A 87 -11.12 -21.18 20.85
N ARG A 88 -11.43 -22.01 21.85
CA ARG A 88 -10.58 -22.15 23.04
C ARG A 88 -9.19 -22.64 22.64
N LYS A 89 -8.16 -21.96 23.16
CA LYS A 89 -6.73 -22.28 23.03
C LYS A 89 -6.52 -23.79 23.24
N SER A 90 -5.89 -24.43 22.25
CA SER A 90 -5.43 -25.81 22.38
C SER A 90 -4.55 -25.92 23.64
N ARG A 91 -4.84 -26.93 24.46
CA ARG A 91 -4.07 -27.23 25.66
C ARG A 91 -2.66 -27.63 25.22
N ALA A 92 -1.64 -26.92 25.67
CA ALA A 92 -0.25 -27.32 25.46
C ALA A 92 -0.05 -28.72 26.06
N LYS A 93 0.13 -29.74 25.21
CA LYS A 93 0.56 -31.07 25.65
C LYS A 93 2.01 -30.95 26.13
N LYS A 94 2.21 -30.72 27.42
CA LYS A 94 3.48 -31.04 28.09
C LYS A 94 3.61 -32.56 28.09
N GLY A 95 4.52 -33.09 27.27
CA GLY A 95 5.04 -34.45 27.38
C GLY A 95 4.09 -35.59 26.97
N ALA A 96 4.19 -36.01 25.72
CA ALA A 96 3.93 -37.37 25.22
C ALA A 96 4.17 -37.31 23.71
N GLY A 97 5.03 -38.06 23.05
CA GLY A 97 5.90 -39.19 23.37
C GLY A 97 6.48 -39.59 22.01
N LYS A 98 7.71 -40.11 21.97
CA LYS A 98 8.37 -40.55 20.73
C LYS A 98 7.68 -41.78 20.15
N THR A 99 6.51 -41.62 19.54
CA THR A 99 5.81 -42.66 18.77
C THR A 99 4.86 -41.96 17.81
N ASP A 100 5.34 -41.68 16.60
CA ASP A 100 4.55 -41.64 15.34
C ASP A 100 5.47 -41.17 14.20
N ALA A 101 6.58 -41.88 14.00
CA ALA A 101 7.44 -41.74 12.82
C ALA A 101 6.92 -42.59 11.63
N PHE A 102 5.63 -42.98 11.62
CA PHE A 102 5.04 -43.84 10.58
C PHE A 102 3.60 -43.45 10.20
N ALA A 103 3.34 -42.15 10.02
CA ALA A 103 2.10 -41.67 9.39
C ALA A 103 2.39 -40.75 8.20
N TYR A 104 3.18 -41.23 7.24
CA TYR A 104 3.10 -40.75 5.86
C TYR A 104 1.75 -41.19 5.27
N ARG A 105 0.67 -40.47 5.56
CA ARG A 105 -0.58 -40.52 4.77
C ARG A 105 -1.26 -39.15 4.76
N VAL A 106 -0.94 -38.40 3.70
CA VAL A 106 -1.87 -37.62 2.87
C VAL A 106 -3.18 -37.22 3.54
N VAL A 107 -3.30 -35.95 3.93
CA VAL A 107 -4.60 -35.27 4.01
C VAL A 107 -4.62 -34.25 2.88
N LEU A 108 -4.87 -34.73 1.66
CA LEU A 108 -5.34 -33.92 0.56
C LEU A 108 -6.88 -33.92 0.62
N CYS A 109 -7.46 -32.73 0.53
CA CYS A 109 -8.80 -32.44 0.03
C CYS A 109 -9.87 -33.53 0.23
N GLY A 110 -10.54 -33.50 1.38
CA GLY A 110 -11.89 -34.08 1.54
C GLY A 110 -12.95 -33.13 0.99
N GLY A 111 -12.80 -32.72 -0.26
CA GLY A 111 -13.92 -32.27 -1.07
C GLY A 111 -14.77 -33.50 -1.40
N PHE A 112 -15.99 -33.50 -0.89
CA PHE A 112 -17.19 -34.11 -1.46
C PHE A 112 -16.98 -35.23 -2.52
N GLU A 113 -17.07 -36.50 -2.12
CA GLU A 113 -17.30 -37.60 -3.06
C GLU A 113 -18.59 -38.35 -2.69
N MET A 114 -19.60 -38.17 -3.56
CA MET A 114 -20.85 -38.91 -3.59
C MET A 114 -20.57 -40.39 -3.91
N ASN A 115 -20.96 -41.30 -3.03
CA ASN A 115 -21.09 -42.72 -3.40
C ASN A 115 -22.35 -42.93 -4.24
N ARG A 116 -22.18 -42.95 -5.56
CA ARG A 116 -23.19 -43.34 -6.55
C ARG A 116 -22.91 -44.79 -7.00
N ARG A 117 -23.84 -45.69 -6.65
CA ARG A 117 -24.13 -47.03 -7.24
C ARG A 117 -23.21 -48.21 -6.87
N ARG A 118 -23.78 -49.28 -6.31
CA ARG A 118 -24.47 -50.39 -7.03
C ARG A 118 -24.96 -51.43 -6.01
N HIS A 119 -26.27 -51.66 -5.98
CA HIS A 119 -26.89 -53.00 -6.03
C HIS A 119 -28.34 -52.84 -6.49
#